data_AF-A0A2M7RXU5-F1
#
_entry.id   AF-A0A2M7RXU5-F1
#
_cell.length_a   1.000
_cell.length_b   1.000
_cell.length_c   1.000
_cell.angle_alpha   90.00
_cell.angle_beta   90.00
_cell.angle_gamma   90.00
#
_symmetry.space_group_name_H-M   'P 1'
#
loop_
_entity.id
_entity.type
_entity.pdbx_description
1 polymer ?
#
loop_
_entity_poly.entity_id
_entity_poly.type
_entity_poly.pdbx_seq_one_letter_code
_entity_poly.pdbx_strand_id
1 'polypeptide(L)'
;MNYLKVGKATELTGKDRKIYRYLEILPGFLSIGTLLLLLIFSYFKPVWVAFFIIAFDVYWLLLVIFLAIYLIAGYQKLKANRIIDWGEKCRQLPVSFLDADSETLIADQRQKPLGEQGVSWEEIIHLIILPNYNEDLTILRTAVDSLIKDGYPAKKMIV
;
A
#
# COMPACT_ATOMS: atom_id res chain seq x y z
N MET A 1 -18.64 -21.96 -7.79
CA MET A 1 -17.51 -21.83 -6.85
C MET A 1 -17.18 -20.36 -6.71
N ASN A 2 -17.32 -19.76 -5.53
CA ASN A 2 -16.96 -18.36 -5.30
C ASN A 2 -15.46 -18.27 -4.99
N TYR A 3 -14.64 -18.05 -6.03
CA TYR A 3 -13.18 -17.97 -5.90
C TYR A 3 -12.69 -16.80 -5.03
N LEU A 4 -13.52 -15.77 -4.84
CA LEU A 4 -13.21 -14.58 -4.03
C LEU A 4 -13.12 -14.85 -2.52
N LYS A 5 -13.47 -16.06 -2.05
CA LYS A 5 -13.45 -16.43 -0.63
C LYS A 5 -12.41 -17.50 -0.26
N VAL A 6 -11.58 -17.94 -1.21
CA VAL A 6 -10.63 -19.03 -0.97
C VAL A 6 -9.30 -18.46 -0.48
N GLY A 7 -9.00 -18.66 0.80
CA GLY A 7 -7.76 -18.19 1.43
C GLY A 7 -6.75 -19.30 1.73
N LYS A 8 -7.17 -20.58 1.70
CA LYS A 8 -6.32 -21.72 2.08
C LYS A 8 -6.53 -22.95 1.19
N ALA A 9 -5.46 -23.72 0.98
CA ALA A 9 -5.51 -24.97 0.21
C ALA A 9 -6.50 -26.02 0.74
N THR A 10 -6.79 -26.01 2.05
CA THR A 10 -7.76 -26.90 2.70
C THR A 10 -9.20 -26.65 2.30
N GLU A 11 -9.51 -25.47 1.76
CA GLU A 11 -10.86 -25.07 1.34
C GLU A 11 -11.20 -25.56 -0.09
N LEU A 12 -10.21 -26.10 -0.81
CA LEU A 12 -10.34 -26.63 -2.16
C LEU A 12 -10.33 -28.16 -2.16
N THR A 13 -11.01 -28.77 -3.13
CA THR A 13 -11.06 -30.24 -3.28
C THR A 13 -10.57 -30.68 -4.66
N GLY A 14 -9.93 -31.85 -4.73
CA GLY A 14 -9.54 -32.47 -6.00
C GLY A 14 -8.38 -31.77 -6.72
N LYS A 15 -8.60 -31.35 -7.97
CA LYS A 15 -7.57 -30.76 -8.84
C LYS A 15 -7.15 -29.36 -8.38
N ASP A 16 -8.12 -28.53 -7.99
CA ASP A 16 -7.87 -27.14 -7.61
C ASP A 16 -6.96 -27.04 -6.37
N ARG A 17 -7.13 -27.97 -5.42
CA ARG A 17 -6.23 -28.09 -4.25
C ARG A 17 -4.79 -28.42 -4.63
N LYS A 18 -4.58 -29.26 -5.64
CA LYS A 18 -3.23 -29.62 -6.08
C LYS A 18 -2.56 -28.41 -6.74
N ILE A 19 -3.26 -27.71 -7.63
CA ILE A 19 -2.75 -26.50 -8.30
C ILE A 19 -2.41 -25.43 -7.25
N TYR A 20 -3.31 -25.18 -6.30
CA TYR A 20 -3.09 -24.20 -5.23
C TYR A 20 -1.83 -24.53 -4.40
N ARG A 21 -1.64 -25.79 -4.01
CA ARG A 21 -0.42 -26.21 -3.28
C ARG A 21 0.85 -26.09 -4.11
N TYR A 22 0.81 -26.38 -5.41
CA TYR A 22 1.97 -26.17 -6.28
C TYR A 22 2.34 -24.69 -6.36
N LEU A 23 1.36 -23.80 -6.49
CA LEU A 23 1.57 -22.35 -6.51
C LEU A 23 2.08 -21.82 -5.16
N GLU A 24 1.62 -22.38 -4.02
CA GLU A 24 2.15 -22.06 -2.69
C GLU A 24 3.62 -22.45 -2.51
N ILE A 25 4.03 -23.59 -3.06
CA ILE A 25 5.42 -24.10 -2.94
C ILE A 25 6.36 -23.38 -3.91
N LEU A 26 5.83 -22.92 -5.05
CA LEU A 26 6.59 -22.31 -6.14
C LEU A 26 7.55 -21.18 -5.72
N PRO A 27 7.16 -20.16 -4.91
CA PRO A 27 8.07 -19.10 -4.50
C PRO A 27 9.25 -19.63 -3.66
N GLY A 28 8.99 -20.55 -2.71
CA GLY A 28 10.04 -21.15 -1.89
C GLY A 28 10.96 -22.07 -2.69
N PHE A 29 10.38 -22.88 -3.58
CA PHE A 29 11.13 -23.77 -4.46
C PHE A 29 12.03 -22.99 -5.43
N LEU A 30 11.55 -21.90 -6.02
CA LEU A 30 12.39 -21.05 -6.88
C LEU A 30 13.55 -20.42 -6.08
N SER A 31 13.31 -19.98 -4.85
CA SER A 31 14.35 -19.40 -4.00
C SER A 31 15.44 -20.39 -3.59
N ILE A 32 15.08 -21.58 -3.13
CA ILE A 32 16.06 -22.62 -2.77
C ILE A 32 16.71 -23.21 -4.03
N GLY A 33 15.92 -23.32 -5.11
CA GLY A 33 16.35 -23.82 -6.40
C GLY A 33 17.46 -22.98 -7.01
N THR A 34 17.38 -21.65 -6.96
CA THR A 34 18.45 -20.77 -7.49
C THR A 34 19.76 -20.95 -6.74
N LEU A 35 19.73 -21.10 -5.41
CA LEU A 35 20.92 -21.34 -4.59
C LEU A 35 21.58 -22.70 -4.90
N LEU A 36 20.78 -23.78 -4.94
CA LEU A 36 21.27 -25.11 -5.28
C LEU A 36 21.80 -25.18 -6.72
N LEU A 37 21.09 -24.53 -7.65
CA LEU A 37 21.48 -24.47 -9.05
C LEU A 37 22.86 -23.81 -9.21
N LEU A 38 23.11 -22.69 -8.53
CA LEU A 38 24.41 -22.03 -8.56
C LEU A 38 25.54 -22.92 -8.00
N LEU A 39 25.26 -23.64 -6.91
CA LEU A 39 26.24 -24.54 -6.28
C LEU A 39 26.59 -25.72 -7.19
N ILE A 40 25.60 -26.34 -7.81
CA ILE A 40 25.79 -27.46 -8.74
C ILE A 40 26.50 -26.99 -10.01
N PHE A 41 26.07 -25.88 -10.61
CA PHE A 41 26.69 -25.35 -11.83
C PHE A 41 28.15 -24.91 -11.62
N SER A 42 28.51 -24.46 -10.42
CA SER A 42 29.88 -24.09 -10.08
C SER A 42 30.85 -25.24 -10.30
N TYR A 43 30.43 -26.47 -9.98
CA TYR A 43 31.25 -27.67 -10.20
C TYR A 43 31.48 -27.98 -11.69
N PHE A 44 30.46 -27.80 -12.55
CA PHE A 44 30.59 -28.15 -13.98
C PHE A 44 31.35 -27.10 -14.80
N LYS A 45 31.09 -25.81 -14.57
CA LYS A 45 31.63 -24.70 -15.39
C LYS A 45 31.86 -23.44 -14.53
N PRO A 46 32.90 -23.41 -13.66
CA PRO A 46 33.09 -22.34 -12.69
C PRO A 46 33.28 -20.95 -13.31
N VAL A 47 33.90 -20.86 -14.49
CA VAL A 47 34.15 -19.57 -15.17
C VAL A 47 32.86 -18.87 -15.59
N TRP A 48 31.90 -19.59 -16.17
CA TRP A 48 30.62 -19.02 -16.59
C TRP A 48 29.76 -18.61 -15.40
N VAL A 49 29.80 -19.40 -14.33
CA VAL A 49 29.10 -19.09 -13.07
C VAL A 49 29.67 -17.83 -12.42
N ALA A 50 30.98 -17.63 -12.45
CA ALA A 50 31.60 -16.40 -11.94
C ALA A 50 31.10 -15.15 -12.69
N PHE A 51 31.05 -15.17 -14.03
CA PHE A 51 30.50 -14.05 -14.80
C PHE A 51 29.02 -13.79 -14.47
N PHE A 52 28.22 -14.84 -14.31
CA PHE A 52 26.81 -14.73 -13.93
C PHE A 52 26.64 -14.10 -12.55
N ILE A 53 27.41 -14.56 -11.54
CA ILE A 53 27.37 -14.02 -10.18
C ILE A 53 27.74 -12.53 -10.18
N ILE A 54 28.82 -12.15 -10.86
CA ILE A 54 29.23 -10.73 -10.94
C ILE A 54 28.12 -9.88 -11.58
N ALA A 55 27.51 -10.32 -12.67
CA ALA A 55 26.42 -9.59 -13.31
C ALA A 55 25.18 -9.48 -12.40
N PHE A 56 24.84 -10.57 -11.69
CA PHE A 56 23.74 -10.60 -10.72
C PHE A 56 23.99 -9.67 -9.54
N ASP A 57 25.20 -9.68 -8.97
CA ASP A 57 25.59 -8.81 -7.86
C ASP A 57 25.59 -7.34 -8.26
N VAL A 58 26.07 -7.01 -9.46
CA VAL A 58 26.00 -5.63 -10.00
C VAL A 58 24.55 -5.19 -10.20
N TYR A 59 23.70 -6.03 -10.77
CA TYR A 59 22.26 -5.74 -10.90
C TYR A 59 21.62 -5.50 -9.52
N TRP A 60 21.90 -6.38 -8.55
CA TRP A 60 21.36 -6.27 -7.20
C TRP A 60 21.85 -5.00 -6.49
N LEU A 61 23.14 -4.66 -6.67
CA LEU A 61 23.73 -3.44 -6.14
C LEU A 61 23.01 -2.19 -6.69
N LEU A 62 22.78 -2.13 -8.00
CA LEU A 62 22.03 -1.03 -8.62
C LEU A 62 20.59 -0.94 -8.09
N LEU A 63 19.93 -2.09 -7.91
CA LEU A 63 18.57 -2.15 -7.35
C LEU A 63 18.52 -1.63 -5.90
N VAL A 64 19.49 -2.03 -5.06
CA VAL A 64 19.59 -1.58 -3.67
C VAL A 64 19.88 -0.08 -3.60
N ILE A 65 20.77 0.45 -4.44
CA ILE A 65 21.06 1.89 -4.51
C ILE A 65 19.81 2.66 -4.94
N PHE A 66 19.13 2.20 -5.99
CA PHE A 66 17.86 2.77 -6.44
C PHE A 66 16.86 2.82 -5.28
N LEU A 67 16.60 1.69 -4.64
CA LEU A 67 15.68 1.62 -3.50
C LEU A 67 16.09 2.56 -2.36
N ALA A 68 17.38 2.63 -2.03
CA ALA A 68 17.91 3.50 -0.99
C ALA A 68 17.63 4.99 -1.29
N ILE A 69 17.85 5.44 -2.54
CA ILE A 69 17.56 6.82 -2.95
C ILE A 69 16.08 7.14 -2.79
N TYR A 70 15.19 6.25 -3.24
CA TYR A 70 13.74 6.44 -3.09
C TYR A 70 13.31 6.48 -1.62
N LEU A 71 13.90 5.62 -0.79
CA LEU A 71 13.61 5.58 0.65
C LEU A 71 14.07 6.87 1.34
N ILE A 72 15.27 7.36 1.03
CA ILE A 72 15.79 8.61 1.59
C ILE A 72 14.91 9.79 1.14
N ALA A 73 14.58 9.87 -0.14
CA ALA A 73 13.72 10.93 -0.66
C ALA A 73 12.31 10.89 -0.03
N GLY A 74 11.74 9.68 0.13
CA GLY A 74 10.47 9.48 0.83
C GLY A 74 10.53 9.89 2.29
N TYR A 75 11.60 9.53 3.00
CA TYR A 75 11.83 9.88 4.39
C TYR A 75 11.98 11.39 4.59
N GLN A 76 12.73 12.07 3.73
CA GLN A 76 12.86 13.53 3.77
C GLN A 76 11.51 14.23 3.57
N LYS A 77 10.72 13.79 2.57
CA LYS A 77 9.35 14.31 2.34
C LYS A 77 8.43 14.06 3.54
N LEU A 78 8.49 12.86 4.13
CA LEU A 78 7.71 12.53 5.32
C LEU A 78 8.11 13.42 6.51
N LYS A 79 9.41 13.66 6.72
CA LYS A 79 9.89 14.56 7.78
C LYS A 79 9.42 16.00 7.57
N ALA A 80 9.45 16.51 6.33
CA ALA A 80 8.93 17.82 6.01
C ALA A 80 7.41 17.91 6.25
N ASN A 81 6.66 16.91 5.78
CA ASN A 81 5.20 16.84 5.94
C ASN A 81 4.73 16.68 7.39
N ARG A 82 5.54 16.07 8.26
CA ARG A 82 5.21 15.91 9.68
C ARG A 82 5.24 17.23 10.46
N ILE A 83 6.09 18.18 10.05
CA ILE A 83 6.25 19.48 10.72
C ILE A 83 5.10 20.43 10.34
N ILE A 84 4.49 20.21 9.18
CA ILE A 84 3.44 21.06 8.64
C ILE A 84 2.14 20.85 9.44
N ASP A 85 1.53 21.94 9.91
CA ASP A 85 0.16 21.92 10.42
C ASP A 85 -0.83 21.81 9.26
N TRP A 86 -1.31 20.59 9.04
CA TRP A 86 -2.29 20.30 7.99
C TRP A 86 -3.65 20.94 8.25
N GLY A 87 -4.02 21.13 9.53
CA GLY A 87 -5.28 21.77 9.88
C GLY A 87 -5.30 23.24 9.48
N GLU A 88 -4.18 23.94 9.67
CA GLU A 88 -4.03 25.33 9.20
C GLU A 88 -4.03 25.40 7.67
N LYS A 89 -3.31 24.50 6.99
CA LYS A 89 -3.33 24.45 5.53
C LYS A 89 -4.72 24.21 4.95
N CYS A 90 -5.52 23.33 5.56
CA CYS A 90 -6.90 23.10 5.12
C CYS A 90 -7.77 24.36 5.28
N ARG A 91 -7.58 25.13 6.35
CA ARG A 91 -8.27 26.43 6.55
C ARG A 91 -7.85 27.50 5.55
N GLN A 92 -6.61 27.46 5.07
CA GLN A 92 -6.08 28.39 4.07
C GLN A 92 -6.44 28.02 2.63
N LEU A 93 -7.10 26.87 2.40
CA LEU A 93 -7.50 26.49 1.06
C LEU A 93 -8.53 27.51 0.53
N PRO A 94 -8.33 28.04 -0.69
CA PRO A 94 -9.32 28.89 -1.32
C PRO A 94 -10.55 28.04 -1.61
N VAL A 95 -11.59 28.22 -0.79
CA VAL A 95 -12.93 27.75 -1.12
C VAL A 95 -13.40 28.64 -2.27
N SER A 96 -13.05 28.24 -3.49
CA SER A 96 -13.39 28.98 -4.70
C SER A 96 -14.89 28.86 -4.92
N PHE A 97 -15.65 29.85 -4.45
CA PHE A 97 -17.04 30.12 -4.84
C PHE A 97 -17.13 30.72 -6.25
N LEU A 98 -16.19 30.44 -7.15
CA LEU A 98 -16.24 31.01 -8.50
C LEU A 98 -17.25 30.24 -9.34
N ASP A 99 -18.48 30.77 -9.33
CA ASP A 99 -19.26 31.07 -10.53
C ASP A 99 -19.23 29.97 -11.61
N ALA A 100 -19.65 28.77 -11.24
CA ALA A 100 -19.89 27.71 -12.22
C ALA A 100 -21.25 27.97 -12.89
N ASP A 101 -21.23 28.83 -13.92
CA ASP A 101 -22.15 28.70 -15.04
C ASP A 101 -22.20 27.22 -15.45
N SER A 102 -23.38 26.65 -15.26
CA SER A 102 -23.69 25.21 -15.28
C SER A 102 -23.38 24.47 -16.60
N GLU A 103 -22.86 25.15 -17.62
CA GLU A 103 -22.64 24.57 -18.95
C GLU A 103 -21.26 23.90 -19.15
N THR A 104 -20.24 24.22 -18.35
CA THR A 104 -18.88 23.67 -18.58
C THR A 104 -18.54 22.42 -17.77
N LEU A 105 -19.42 21.97 -16.86
CA LEU A 105 -19.20 20.81 -15.99
C LEU A 105 -19.35 19.45 -16.70
N ILE A 106 -19.79 19.42 -17.96
CA ILE A 106 -20.07 18.16 -18.68
C ILE A 106 -18.83 17.63 -19.44
N ALA A 107 -17.77 18.42 -19.60
CA ALA A 107 -16.65 18.08 -20.50
C ALA A 107 -15.44 17.35 -19.86
N ASP A 108 -15.31 17.29 -18.53
CA ASP A 108 -14.18 16.62 -17.88
C ASP A 108 -14.67 15.61 -16.82
N GLN A 109 -14.62 14.32 -17.13
CA GLN A 109 -14.98 13.22 -16.22
C GLN A 109 -13.98 13.03 -15.06
N ARG A 110 -13.00 13.92 -14.89
CA ARG A 110 -12.11 13.93 -13.73
C ARG A 110 -12.86 14.57 -12.57
N GLN A 111 -13.10 13.77 -11.53
CA GLN A 111 -13.63 14.27 -10.26
C GLN A 111 -12.70 15.36 -9.73
N LYS A 112 -13.11 16.62 -9.88
CA LYS A 112 -12.37 17.78 -9.35
C LYS A 112 -12.15 17.58 -7.85
N PRO A 113 -11.00 17.98 -7.28
CA PRO A 113 -10.78 17.89 -5.84
C PRO A 113 -11.85 18.70 -5.08
N LEU A 114 -12.31 18.20 -3.93
CA LEU A 114 -13.43 18.77 -3.17
C LEU A 114 -13.28 20.28 -2.85
N GLY A 115 -12.05 20.76 -2.64
CA GLY A 115 -11.77 22.17 -2.40
C GLY A 115 -12.04 23.08 -3.61
N GLU A 116 -11.91 22.56 -4.84
CA GLU A 116 -12.31 23.28 -6.07
C GLU A 116 -13.80 23.18 -6.35
N GLN A 117 -14.50 22.26 -5.68
CA GLN A 117 -15.96 22.14 -5.73
C GLN A 117 -16.67 23.05 -4.72
N GLY A 118 -15.91 23.89 -3.99
CA GLY A 118 -16.46 24.80 -2.99
C GLY A 118 -16.81 24.14 -1.64
N VAL A 119 -16.41 22.88 -1.42
CA VAL A 119 -16.63 22.19 -0.15
C VAL A 119 -15.51 22.55 0.82
N SER A 120 -15.86 23.22 1.91
CA SER A 120 -14.89 23.51 2.97
C SER A 120 -14.59 22.26 3.79
N TRP A 121 -13.35 22.11 4.27
CA TRP A 121 -12.97 20.95 5.10
C TRP A 121 -13.81 20.87 6.38
N GLU A 122 -14.37 21.99 6.83
CA GLU A 122 -15.24 22.03 8.01
C GLU A 122 -16.56 21.27 7.82
N GLU A 123 -17.02 21.08 6.59
CA GLU A 123 -18.31 20.44 6.28
C GLU A 123 -18.18 18.92 6.12
N ILE A 124 -16.95 18.42 6.00
CA ILE A 124 -16.67 17.01 5.80
C ILE A 124 -16.91 16.25 7.11
N ILE A 125 -17.64 15.14 7.02
CA ILE A 125 -17.85 14.18 8.11
C ILE A 125 -17.19 12.86 7.71
N HIS A 126 -16.34 12.31 8.57
CA HIS A 126 -15.65 11.04 8.33
C HIS A 126 -16.50 9.87 8.83
N LEU A 127 -16.91 8.98 7.92
CA LEU A 127 -17.47 7.67 8.27
C LEU A 127 -16.31 6.67 8.40
N ILE A 128 -16.14 6.11 9.58
CA ILE A 128 -15.07 5.18 9.95
C ILE A 128 -15.70 3.82 10.17
N ILE A 129 -15.45 2.87 9.27
CA ILE A 129 -15.97 1.51 9.40
C ILE A 129 -14.90 0.66 10.08
N LEU A 130 -15.21 0.10 11.25
CA LEU A 130 -14.32 -0.80 12.01
C LEU A 130 -14.83 -2.26 11.91
N PRO A 131 -14.53 -3.00 10.83
CA PRO A 131 -14.94 -4.39 10.72
C PRO A 131 -14.11 -5.25 11.69
N ASN A 132 -14.79 -5.86 12.66
CA ASN A 132 -14.18 -6.79 13.62
C ASN A 132 -14.99 -8.10 13.67
N TYR A 133 -14.40 -9.16 14.22
CA TYR A 133 -15.07 -10.45 14.39
C TYR A 133 -14.80 -11.06 15.77
N ASN A 134 -13.57 -11.54 16.00
CA ASN A 134 -13.14 -12.18 17.26
C ASN A 134 -11.98 -11.41 17.91
N GLU A 135 -11.96 -10.10 17.76
CA GLU A 135 -10.96 -9.25 18.40
C GLU A 135 -11.35 -8.97 19.86
N ASP A 136 -10.36 -8.96 20.75
CA ASP A 136 -10.59 -8.67 22.16
C ASP A 136 -11.00 -7.21 22.38
N LEU A 137 -11.80 -6.95 23.42
CA LEU A 137 -12.26 -5.60 23.77
C LEU A 137 -11.11 -4.62 24.00
N THR A 138 -9.95 -5.10 24.47
CA THR A 138 -8.77 -4.25 24.65
C THR A 138 -8.25 -3.70 23.33
N ILE A 139 -8.30 -4.48 22.25
CA ILE A 139 -7.88 -4.09 20.90
C ILE A 139 -8.84 -3.03 20.36
N LEU A 140 -10.15 -3.28 20.46
CA LEU A 140 -11.17 -2.34 20.01
C LEU A 140 -11.11 -1.02 20.77
N ARG A 141 -10.91 -1.09 22.09
CA ARG A 141 -10.75 0.11 22.91
C ARG A 141 -9.52 0.92 22.51
N THR A 142 -8.40 0.24 22.25
CA THR A 142 -7.17 0.90 21.77
C THR A 142 -7.40 1.59 20.42
N ALA A 143 -8.14 0.96 19.51
CA ALA A 143 -8.49 1.55 18.21
C ALA A 143 -9.35 2.81 18.38
N VAL A 144 -10.42 2.74 19.18
CA VAL A 144 -11.30 3.89 19.44
C VAL A 144 -10.56 5.01 20.19
N ASP A 145 -9.75 4.67 21.19
CA ASP A 145 -8.93 5.66 21.92
C ASP A 145 -7.93 6.37 20.99
N SER A 146 -7.44 5.66 19.96
CA SER A 146 -6.54 6.26 18.95
C SER A 146 -7.29 7.23 18.04
N LEU A 147 -8.55 6.94 17.69
CA LEU A 147 -9.40 7.85 16.92
C LEU A 147 -9.74 9.13 17.70
N ILE A 148 -10.04 9.00 18.99
CA ILE A 148 -10.33 10.18 19.84
C ILE A 148 -9.10 11.08 19.99
N LYS A 149 -7.91 10.48 20.06
CA LYS A 149 -6.63 11.20 20.15
C LYS A 149 -6.12 11.72 18.81
N ASP A 150 -6.80 11.40 17.71
CA ASP A 150 -6.46 11.94 16.41
C ASP A 150 -6.63 13.46 16.39
N GLY A 151 -5.87 14.14 15.54
CA GLY A 151 -5.90 15.62 15.43
C GLY A 151 -7.20 16.16 14.82
N TYR A 152 -8.14 15.29 14.45
CA TYR A 152 -9.39 15.63 13.78
C TYR A 152 -10.57 15.72 14.79
N PRO A 153 -11.53 16.65 14.61
CA PRO A 153 -12.61 16.85 15.59
C PRO A 153 -13.50 15.62 15.74
N ALA A 154 -13.59 15.06 16.96
CA ALA A 154 -14.42 13.87 17.26
C ALA A 154 -15.91 14.04 16.89
N LYS A 155 -16.45 15.27 16.95
CA LYS A 155 -17.83 15.56 16.54
C LYS A 155 -18.09 15.34 15.03
N LYS A 156 -17.04 15.20 14.24
CA LYS A 156 -17.08 14.97 12.79
C LYS A 156 -16.71 13.54 12.40
N MET A 157 -16.59 12.65 13.37
CA MET A 157 -16.38 11.22 13.13
C MET A 157 -17.67 10.47 13.43
N ILE A 158 -18.06 9.59 12.52
CA ILE A 158 -19.09 8.58 12.70
C ILE A 158 -18.37 7.24 12.63
N VAL A 159 -18.37 6.48 13.72
CA VAL A 159 -17.72 5.17 13.83
C VAL A 159 -18.77 4.06 13.89
#